data_AF-A0A821Y697-F1
#
_entry.id   AF-A0A821Y697-F1
#
_cell.length_a   1.000
_cell.length_b   1.000
_cell.length_c   1.000
_cell.angle_alpha   90.00
_cell.angle_beta   90.00
_cell.angle_gamma   90.00
#
_symmetry.space_group_name_H-M   'P 1'
#
loop_
_entity.id
_entity.type
_entity.pdbx_description
1 polymer ?
#
loop_
_entity_poly.entity_id
_entity_poly.type
_entity_poly.pdbx_seq_one_letter_code
_entity_poly.pdbx_strand_id
1 'polypeptide(L)' 'PNTPLGGGGGGTRSSYMDYEDQHDLASSSSQWNCPRCTFLNIGSSRTCEICSCEKGS' A
#
# COMPACT_ATOMS: atom_id res chain seq x y z
N PRO A 1 -11.40 45.58 31.63
CA PRO A 1 -10.02 45.47 32.16
C PRO A 1 -9.63 44.01 32.38
N ASN A 2 -8.35 43.72 32.16
CA ASN A 2 -7.62 42.44 32.37
C ASN A 2 -7.70 41.48 31.16
N THR A 3 -6.81 41.64 30.19
CA THR A 3 -5.43 41.10 29.98
C THR A 3 -5.42 39.78 29.19
N PRO A 4 -4.82 39.74 27.98
CA PRO A 4 -4.69 38.50 27.20
C PRO A 4 -3.49 37.69 27.71
N LEU A 5 -3.72 36.44 28.09
CA LEU A 5 -2.65 35.47 28.30
C LEU A 5 -2.20 34.94 26.94
N GLY A 6 -1.00 35.34 26.56
CA GLY A 6 -0.30 34.81 25.39
C GLY A 6 0.37 33.46 25.65
N GLY A 7 0.97 32.93 24.58
CA GLY A 7 1.84 31.76 24.55
C GLY A 7 1.08 30.52 24.08
N GLY A 8 1.48 29.79 23.06
CA GLY A 8 2.76 29.67 22.37
C GLY A 8 2.82 28.20 21.93
N GLY A 9 2.99 27.92 20.65
CA GLY A 9 3.00 26.56 20.15
C GLY A 9 3.49 26.53 18.71
N GLY A 10 4.80 26.33 18.54
CA GLY A 10 5.40 26.12 17.23
C GLY A 10 4.84 24.85 16.60
N GLY A 11 3.97 25.01 15.62
CA GLY A 11 3.73 23.98 14.61
C GLY A 11 4.71 24.21 13.49
N THR A 12 5.88 23.56 13.52
CA THR A 12 6.64 23.37 12.29
C THR A 12 5.69 22.65 11.36
N ARG A 13 5.22 23.34 10.31
CA ARG A 13 4.37 22.78 9.26
C ARG A 13 4.90 21.38 8.97
N SER A 14 4.08 20.38 9.30
CA SER A 14 4.43 18.99 9.12
C SER A 14 4.83 18.86 7.66
N SER A 15 6.11 18.63 7.41
CA SER A 15 6.62 18.15 6.14
C SER A 15 6.13 16.71 6.02
N TYR A 16 4.81 16.54 5.90
CA TYR A 16 4.19 15.32 5.46
C TYR A 16 4.71 15.16 4.05
N MET A 17 5.78 14.39 3.92
CA MET A 17 6.42 14.15 2.66
C MET A 17 5.38 13.56 1.73
N ASP A 18 5.05 14.35 0.72
CA ASP A 18 4.40 13.92 -0.50
C ASP A 18 5.40 13.03 -1.25
N TYR A 19 5.58 11.80 -0.75
CA TYR A 19 6.17 10.71 -1.50
C TYR A 19 5.03 10.03 -2.25
N GLU A 20 4.36 10.76 -3.16
CA GLU A 20 3.68 10.14 -4.30
C GLU A 20 4.74 9.72 -5.35
N ASP A 21 5.81 9.04 -4.90
CA ASP A 21 6.56 8.19 -5.81
C ASP A 21 5.77 6.90 -5.90
N GLN A 22 4.89 6.90 -6.88
CA GLN A 22 4.33 5.72 -7.51
C GLN A 22 5.29 4.54 -7.40
N HIS A 23 5.07 3.73 -6.39
CA HIS A 23 5.82 2.53 -6.09
C HIS A 23 5.38 1.39 -7.04
N ASP A 24 5.22 1.72 -8.33
CA ASP A 24 5.00 0.80 -9.45
C ASP A 24 6.30 0.03 -9.79
N LEU A 25 7.36 0.18 -8.99
CA LEU A 25 8.54 -0.66 -8.97
C LEU A 25 8.39 -1.92 -8.10
N ALA A 26 7.17 -2.28 -7.68
CA ALA A 26 6.84 -3.63 -7.22
C ALA A 26 6.84 -4.67 -8.37
N SER A 27 7.74 -4.52 -9.35
CA SER A 27 8.07 -5.54 -10.36
C SER A 27 8.85 -6.74 -9.78
N SER A 28 8.79 -6.94 -8.46
CA SER A 28 9.33 -8.12 -7.81
C SER A 28 8.23 -9.17 -7.65
N SER A 29 7.86 -9.83 -8.75
CA SER A 29 7.07 -11.07 -8.74
C SER A 29 5.86 -11.06 -7.80
N SER A 30 4.96 -10.08 -7.95
CA SER A 30 3.78 -9.94 -7.10
C SER A 30 2.98 -11.24 -7.06
N GLN A 31 2.92 -11.84 -5.86
CA GLN A 31 2.04 -12.96 -5.57
C GLN A 31 0.60 -12.57 -5.89
N TRP A 32 -0.23 -13.54 -6.27
CA TRP A 32 -1.60 -13.29 -6.70
C TRP A 32 -2.59 -14.21 -6.00
N ASN A 33 -3.69 -13.64 -5.53
CA ASN A 33 -4.79 -14.39 -4.97
C ASN A 33 -5.60 -15.05 -6.09
N CYS A 34 -5.83 -16.35 -5.98
CA CYS A 34 -6.67 -17.07 -6.93
C CYS A 34 -8.12 -16.55 -6.86
N PRO A 35 -8.75 -16.17 -7.98
CA PRO A 35 -10.14 -15.71 -7.96
C PRO A 35 -11.13 -16.83 -7.58
N ARG A 36 -10.72 -18.10 -7.73
CA ARG A 36 -11.58 -19.26 -7.50
C ARG A 36 -11.51 -19.80 -6.07
N CYS A 37 -10.32 -19.90 -5.49
CA CYS A 37 -10.10 -20.50 -4.18
C CYS A 37 -9.35 -19.59 -3.19
N THR A 38 -9.11 -18.32 -3.55
CA THR A 38 -8.44 -17.27 -2.74
C THR A 38 -7.00 -17.54 -2.29
N PHE A 39 -6.46 -18.72 -2.63
CA PHE A 39 -5.08 -19.10 -2.35
C PHE A 39 -4.06 -18.11 -2.93
N LEU A 40 -3.03 -17.80 -2.16
CA LEU A 40 -1.96 -16.88 -2.55
C LEU A 40 -0.88 -17.65 -3.35
N ASN A 41 -0.87 -17.46 -4.66
CA ASN A 41 0.07 -18.11 -5.57
C ASN A 41 1.34 -17.27 -5.76
N ILE A 42 2.45 -17.95 -6.08
CA ILE A 42 3.70 -17.29 -6.47
C ILE A 42 3.50 -16.47 -7.75
N GLY A 43 4.11 -15.27 -7.82
CA GLY A 43 3.93 -14.35 -8.95
C GLY A 43 4.41 -14.88 -10.31
N SER A 44 5.32 -15.85 -10.31
CA SER A 44 5.82 -16.55 -11.49
C SER A 44 4.88 -17.63 -12.02
N SER A 45 3.92 -18.11 -11.21
CA SER A 45 2.97 -19.13 -11.64
C SER A 45 1.82 -18.51 -12.42
N ARG A 46 1.48 -19.13 -13.56
CA ARG A 46 0.31 -18.80 -14.38
C ARG A 46 -0.98 -19.44 -13.86
N THR A 47 -0.86 -20.50 -13.07
CA THR A 47 -1.98 -21.32 -12.57
C THR A 47 -1.92 -21.49 -11.06
N CYS A 48 -3.08 -21.75 -10.45
CA CYS A 48 -3.17 -21.94 -9.02
C CYS A 48 -2.62 -23.32 -8.60
N GLU A 49 -1.80 -23.37 -7.56
CA GLU A 49 -1.25 -24.64 -7.04
C GLU A 49 -2.34 -25.57 -6.47
N ILE A 50 -3.42 -25.01 -5.92
CA ILE A 50 -4.49 -25.76 -5.27
C ILE A 50 -5.57 -26.22 -6.26
N CYS A 51 -5.97 -25.35 -7.19
CA CYS A 51 -7.11 -25.61 -8.08
C CYS A 51 -6.81 -25.53 -9.58
N SER A 52 -5.56 -25.21 -9.95
CA SER A 52 -5.09 -25.10 -11.34
C SER A 52 -5.78 -24.05 -12.21
N CYS A 53 -6.59 -23.15 -11.63
CA CYS A 53 -7.20 -22.01 -12.32
C CYS A 53 -6.14 -20.98 -12.76
N GLU A 54 -6.33 -20.32 -13.90
CA GLU A 54 -5.36 -19.35 -14.43
C GLU A 54 -5.47 -17.98 -13.75
N LYS A 55 -4.37 -17.23 -13.79
CA LYS A 55 -4.30 -15.84 -13.31
C LYS A 55 -4.98 -14.91 -14.32
N GLY A 56 -6.21 -14.49 -14.01
CA GLY A 56 -6.97 -13.52 -14.80
C GLY A 56 -8.18 -14.07 -15.57
N SER A 57 -8.55 -15.33 -15.29
CA SER A 57 -9.82 -15.94 -15.75
C SER A 57 -11.04 -15.42 -14.98
#